data_AF-A0A401IL42-F1
#
_entry.id   AF-A0A401IL42-F1
#
_cell.length_a   1.000
_cell.length_b   1.000
_cell.length_c   1.000
_cell.angle_alpha   90.00
_cell.angle_beta   90.00
_cell.angle_gamma   90.00
#
_symmetry.space_group_name_H-M   'P 1'
#
loop_
_entity.id
_entity.type
_entity.pdbx_description
1 polymer ?
#
loop_
_entity_poly.entity_id
_entity_poly.type
_entity_poly.pdbx_seq_one_letter_code
_entity_poly.pdbx_strand_id
1 'polypeptide(L)'
;MKILKVLLIFLAMFIVFSTPAYAKSDIQEQLPSVVNSVSQTAQESSPPCSKVPGSVSVIVQLPNRPPLQLKAPWTEQATVSLAMNNLEYQNLLQYDTDFSCPYGNLVTSINGVTPSPTQSWFLFINQTLSKVGLDSAILNNNDVVVWKLCPSSGTCSL
;
A
#
# COMPACT_ATOMS: atom_id res chain seq x y z
N MET A 1 18.43 48.45 27.10
CA MET A 1 17.23 48.70 27.91
C MET A 1 16.31 49.69 27.18
N LYS A 2 15.34 49.17 26.39
CA LYS A 2 14.19 49.84 25.76
C LYS A 2 13.22 48.70 25.38
N ILE A 3 12.46 48.18 26.35
CA ILE A 3 11.00 48.41 26.52
C ILE A 3 10.28 48.09 25.20
N LEU A 4 9.79 46.86 25.00
CA LEU A 4 8.47 46.39 25.47
C LEU A 4 7.31 47.24 24.93
N LYS A 5 7.01 47.09 23.63
CA LYS A 5 5.75 47.36 22.94
C LYS A 5 5.84 46.48 21.68
N VAL A 6 5.05 45.44 21.42
CA VAL A 6 3.60 45.34 21.44
C VAL A 6 3.26 43.85 21.59
N LEU A 7 2.94 43.46 22.81
CA LEU A 7 2.01 42.37 23.10
C LEU A 7 0.60 42.94 22.82
N LEU A 8 -0.32 42.10 22.34
CA LEU A 8 -1.73 42.38 21.98
C LEU A 8 -1.99 42.88 20.54
N ILE A 9 -2.05 41.93 19.60
CA ILE A 9 -2.98 41.98 18.47
C ILE A 9 -3.59 40.56 18.32
N PHE A 10 -4.80 40.40 18.88
CA PHE A 10 -5.86 39.42 18.55
C PHE A 10 -5.46 37.93 18.45
N LEU A 11 -5.69 37.06 19.45
CA LEU A 11 -6.97 36.69 20.06
C LEU A 11 -8.20 36.94 19.17
N ALA A 12 -8.49 36.01 18.25
CA ALA A 12 -9.83 35.52 17.90
C ALA A 12 -9.83 34.87 16.50
N MET A 13 -9.58 33.56 16.42
CA MET A 13 -10.22 32.71 15.41
C MET A 13 -10.18 31.25 15.87
N PHE A 14 -10.83 31.00 17.01
CA PHE A 14 -11.41 29.69 17.28
C PHE A 14 -12.59 29.53 16.31
N ILE A 15 -12.34 29.02 15.10
CA ILE A 15 -13.43 28.45 14.30
C ILE A 15 -13.61 27.02 14.80
N VAL A 16 -14.55 26.89 15.71
CA VAL A 16 -15.20 25.63 16.06
C VAL A 16 -15.88 25.13 14.78
N PHE A 17 -15.24 24.21 14.06
CA PHE A 17 -15.95 23.37 13.11
C PHE A 17 -16.67 22.30 13.93
N SER A 18 -17.93 22.60 14.22
CA SER A 18 -18.93 21.64 14.67
C SER A 18 -18.99 20.48 13.67
N THR A 19 -18.61 19.28 14.11
CA THR A 19 -18.93 18.04 13.41
C THR A 19 -20.45 17.90 13.34
N PRO A 20 -21.07 17.70 12.17
CA PRO A 20 -22.46 17.27 12.14
C PRO A 20 -22.54 15.86 12.73
N ALA A 21 -23.36 15.72 13.77
CA ALA A 21 -23.77 14.43 14.29
C ALA A 21 -24.43 13.63 13.16
N TYR A 22 -23.77 12.55 12.74
CA TYR A 22 -24.32 11.60 11.79
C TYR A 22 -25.49 10.87 12.46
N ALA A 23 -26.71 11.27 12.10
CA ALA A 23 -27.93 10.61 12.50
C ALA A 23 -27.96 9.21 11.86
N LYS A 24 -27.86 8.18 12.69
CA LYS A 24 -28.08 6.78 12.34
C LYS A 24 -29.58 6.62 12.06
N SER A 25 -29.97 6.61 10.79
CA SER A 25 -31.34 6.27 10.40
C SER A 25 -31.53 4.77 10.55
N ASP A 26 -32.35 4.38 11.51
CA ASP A 26 -32.92 3.04 11.62
C ASP A 26 -33.80 2.77 10.39
N ILE A 27 -33.25 2.04 9.42
CA ILE A 27 -34.04 1.30 8.44
C ILE A 27 -34.10 -0.13 8.95
N GLN A 28 -35.15 -0.43 9.72
CA GLN A 28 -35.71 -1.78 9.77
C GLN A 28 -36.52 -1.98 8.50
N GLU A 29 -35.97 -2.72 7.54
CA GLU A 29 -36.76 -3.31 6.48
C GLU A 29 -36.74 -4.83 6.64
N GLN A 30 -37.93 -5.37 6.84
CA GLN A 30 -38.23 -6.78 7.10
C GLN A 30 -37.68 -7.68 5.99
N LEU A 31 -36.86 -8.65 6.38
CA LEU A 31 -36.59 -9.83 5.53
C LEU A 31 -37.84 -10.73 5.50
N PRO A 32 -38.32 -11.17 4.33
CA PRO A 32 -39.26 -12.26 4.25
C PRO A 32 -38.56 -13.60 4.57
N SER A 33 -39.08 -14.28 5.60
CA SER A 33 -38.70 -15.63 5.99
C SER A 33 -39.14 -16.65 4.93
N VAL A 34 -38.25 -16.98 3.98
CA VAL A 34 -38.39 -18.19 3.17
C VAL A 34 -37.37 -19.21 3.67
N VAL A 35 -37.86 -20.07 4.57
CA VAL A 35 -37.18 -21.27 5.05
C VAL A 35 -37.16 -22.27 3.90
N ASN A 36 -35.99 -22.48 3.29
CA ASN A 36 -35.66 -23.74 2.63
C ASN A 36 -34.39 -24.27 3.28
N SER A 37 -34.60 -25.22 4.19
CA SER A 37 -33.58 -25.97 4.91
C SER A 37 -32.87 -26.92 3.95
N VAL A 38 -31.84 -26.44 3.26
CA VAL A 38 -30.82 -27.32 2.69
C VAL A 38 -29.67 -27.34 3.69
N SER A 39 -29.57 -28.45 4.44
CA SER A 39 -28.39 -28.78 5.23
C SER A 39 -27.20 -28.95 4.29
N GLN A 40 -26.53 -27.85 3.98
CA GLN A 40 -25.16 -27.89 3.49
C GLN A 40 -24.29 -27.99 4.74
N THR A 41 -23.80 -29.20 5.02
CA THR A 41 -22.51 -29.38 5.67
C THR A 41 -21.46 -28.73 4.78
N ALA A 42 -21.32 -27.41 4.88
CA ALA A 42 -20.16 -26.69 4.41
C ALA A 42 -19.03 -27.04 5.38
N GLN A 43 -18.39 -28.17 5.10
CA GLN A 43 -17.11 -28.50 5.68
C GLN A 43 -16.15 -27.45 5.14
N GLU A 44 -15.89 -26.42 5.96
CA GLU A 44 -14.87 -25.42 5.74
C GLU A 44 -13.50 -26.10 5.87
N SER A 45 -13.17 -26.95 4.90
CA SER A 45 -11.80 -27.37 4.66
C SER A 45 -11.11 -26.19 4.01
N SER A 46 -10.77 -25.18 4.82
CA SER A 46 -9.61 -24.37 4.51
C SER A 46 -8.50 -25.35 4.12
N PRO A 47 -7.98 -25.30 2.88
CA PRO A 47 -6.90 -26.19 2.50
C PRO A 47 -5.81 -26.06 3.56
N PRO A 48 -5.29 -27.17 4.13
CA PRO A 48 -4.16 -27.08 5.04
C PRO A 48 -3.12 -26.25 4.31
N CYS A 49 -2.65 -25.16 4.96
CA CYS A 49 -1.70 -24.19 4.42
C CYS A 49 -0.53 -24.95 3.79
N SER A 50 -0.69 -25.31 2.52
CA SER A 50 0.22 -26.20 1.83
C SER A 50 1.44 -25.34 1.57
N LYS A 51 2.61 -25.85 1.98
CA LYS A 51 3.90 -25.17 1.84
C LYS A 51 3.89 -24.33 0.58
N VAL A 52 3.89 -23.01 0.76
CA VAL A 52 3.97 -22.05 -0.33
C VAL A 52 5.29 -22.35 -1.05
N PRO A 53 5.27 -22.91 -2.28
CA PRO A 53 6.43 -23.62 -2.81
C PRO A 53 7.51 -22.68 -3.35
N GLY A 54 7.26 -21.37 -3.35
CA GLY A 54 8.12 -20.38 -3.97
C GLY A 54 8.31 -19.11 -3.16
N SER A 55 9.24 -18.29 -3.65
CA SER A 55 9.50 -16.97 -3.11
C SER A 55 9.87 -16.00 -4.22
N VAL A 56 9.60 -14.73 -4.00
CA VAL A 56 10.11 -13.62 -4.83
C VAL A 56 11.07 -12.78 -4.00
N SER A 57 12.08 -12.23 -4.65
CA SER A 57 13.01 -11.29 -4.01
C SER A 57 12.52 -9.87 -4.22
N VAL A 58 12.41 -9.09 -3.15
CA VAL A 58 12.06 -7.67 -3.21
C VAL A 58 13.26 -6.85 -2.76
N ILE A 59 13.78 -6.01 -3.66
CA ILE A 59 14.94 -5.15 -3.42
C ILE A 59 14.47 -3.71 -3.42
N VAL A 60 14.77 -2.95 -2.36
CA VAL A 60 14.47 -1.51 -2.29
C VAL A 60 15.78 -0.73 -2.29
N GLN A 61 15.99 0.09 -3.31
CA GLN A 61 17.12 1.00 -3.40
C GLN A 61 16.80 2.31 -2.67
N LEU A 62 17.25 2.41 -1.42
CA LEU A 62 17.06 3.59 -0.58
C LEU A 62 18.23 4.58 -0.77
N PRO A 63 17.99 5.91 -0.73
CA PRO A 63 19.06 6.89 -0.78
C PRO A 63 20.04 6.73 0.39
N ASN A 64 21.35 6.84 0.10
CA ASN A 64 22.44 6.84 1.10
C ASN A 64 22.47 5.59 2.02
N ARG A 65 21.89 4.47 1.58
CA ARG A 65 21.86 3.21 2.35
C ARG A 65 22.10 2.02 1.43
N PRO A 66 22.66 0.91 1.93
CA PRO A 66 22.69 -0.35 1.18
C PRO A 66 21.27 -0.77 0.76
N PRO A 67 21.10 -1.43 -0.40
CA PRO A 67 19.79 -1.93 -0.82
C PRO A 67 19.19 -2.86 0.23
N LEU A 68 17.93 -2.64 0.58
CA LEU A 68 17.18 -3.54 1.43
C LEU A 68 16.73 -4.74 0.59
N GLN A 69 17.17 -5.95 0.97
CA GLN A 69 16.83 -7.18 0.24
C GLN A 69 15.93 -8.05 1.12
N LEU A 70 14.73 -8.33 0.64
CA LEU A 70 13.68 -9.07 1.33
C LEU A 70 13.24 -10.27 0.49
N LYS A 71 12.70 -11.29 1.15
CA LYS A 71 12.07 -12.44 0.47
C LYS A 71 10.62 -12.54 0.89
N ALA A 72 9.71 -12.44 -0.09
CA ALA A 72 8.29 -12.63 0.14
C ALA A 72 7.87 -14.05 -0.27
N PRO A 73 6.98 -14.72 0.49
CA PRO A 73 6.37 -15.96 0.03
C PRO A 73 5.56 -15.70 -1.24
N TRP A 74 5.60 -16.63 -2.20
CA TRP A 74 4.94 -16.52 -3.49
C TRP A 74 3.98 -17.67 -3.77
N THR A 75 2.79 -17.35 -4.25
CA THR A 75 1.79 -18.30 -4.76
C THR A 75 1.52 -18.04 -6.24
N GLU A 76 0.89 -19.00 -6.92
CA GLU A 76 0.46 -18.79 -8.31
C GLU A 76 -0.38 -17.52 -8.45
N GLN A 77 -0.12 -16.78 -9.53
CA GLN A 77 -0.80 -15.52 -9.87
C GLN A 77 -0.59 -14.38 -8.85
N ALA A 78 0.34 -14.51 -7.91
CA ALA A 78 0.66 -13.44 -6.97
C ALA A 78 1.12 -12.18 -7.69
N THR A 79 0.55 -11.04 -7.30
CA THR A 79 0.95 -9.72 -7.79
C THR A 79 2.12 -9.16 -6.97
N VAL A 80 2.75 -8.09 -7.46
CA VAL A 80 3.70 -7.31 -6.66
C VAL A 80 3.03 -6.75 -5.40
N SER A 81 1.76 -6.30 -5.46
CA SER A 81 1.04 -5.82 -4.28
C SER A 81 0.88 -6.91 -3.22
N LEU A 82 0.55 -8.15 -3.61
CA LEU A 82 0.49 -9.27 -2.67
C LEU A 82 1.85 -9.56 -2.02
N ALA A 83 2.93 -9.53 -2.81
CA ALA A 83 4.29 -9.72 -2.28
C ALA A 83 4.67 -8.63 -1.26
N MET A 84 4.34 -7.36 -1.53
CA MET A 84 4.57 -6.24 -0.61
C MET A 84 3.71 -6.35 0.65
N ASN A 85 2.42 -6.68 0.53
CA ASN A 85 1.52 -6.90 1.67
C ASN A 85 2.02 -8.03 2.58
N ASN A 86 2.54 -9.11 2.00
CA ASN A 86 3.12 -10.21 2.79
C ASN A 86 4.34 -9.77 3.60
N LEU A 87 5.16 -8.86 3.07
CA LEU A 87 6.32 -8.30 3.78
C LEU A 87 5.90 -7.29 4.85
N GLU A 88 4.85 -6.51 4.57
CA GLU A 88 4.28 -5.57 5.53
C GLU A 88 3.62 -6.27 6.72
N TYR A 89 2.84 -7.32 6.47
CA TYR A 89 2.26 -8.16 7.52
C TYR A 89 3.32 -8.76 8.46
N GLN A 90 4.53 -9.02 7.94
CA GLN A 90 5.68 -9.51 8.70
C GLN A 90 6.49 -8.40 9.38
N ASN A 91 6.10 -7.13 9.26
CA ASN A 91 6.83 -5.96 9.71
C ASN A 91 8.25 -5.83 9.09
N LEU A 92 8.45 -6.36 7.88
CA LEU A 92 9.74 -6.31 7.17
C LEU A 92 9.82 -5.15 6.18
N LEU A 93 8.67 -4.66 5.73
CA LEU A 93 8.52 -3.56 4.78
C LEU A 93 7.37 -2.68 5.24
N GLN A 94 7.50 -1.37 5.13
CA GLN A 94 6.39 -0.44 5.27
C GLN A 94 6.28 0.33 3.96
N TYR A 95 5.09 0.53 3.44
CA TYR A 95 4.91 1.33 2.25
C TYR A 95 3.54 1.99 2.25
N ASP A 96 3.45 3.15 1.61
CA ASP A 96 2.19 3.87 1.45
C ASP A 96 1.82 3.94 -0.03
N THR A 97 0.54 3.99 -0.30
CA THR A 97 -0.01 4.15 -1.65
C THR A 97 -1.00 5.31 -1.73
N ASP A 98 -1.17 5.84 -2.94
CA ASP A 98 -2.24 6.75 -3.30
C ASP A 98 -3.15 6.09 -4.36
N PHE A 99 -4.47 6.17 -4.14
CA PHE A 99 -5.52 5.61 -4.99
C PHE A 99 -6.17 6.66 -5.90
N SER A 100 -5.67 7.90 -5.88
CA SER A 100 -6.16 8.99 -6.75
C SER A 100 -5.91 8.73 -8.25
N CYS A 101 -5.01 7.80 -8.57
CA CYS A 101 -4.68 7.43 -9.94
C CYS A 101 -5.70 6.42 -10.49
N PRO A 102 -6.32 6.67 -11.66
CA PRO A 102 -7.32 5.75 -12.25
C PRO A 102 -6.71 4.43 -12.74
N TYR A 103 -5.38 4.28 -12.72
CA TYR A 103 -4.65 3.13 -13.26
C TYR A 103 -4.20 2.14 -12.17
N GLY A 104 -4.63 2.34 -10.91
CA GLY A 104 -4.26 1.50 -9.77
C GLY A 104 -3.49 2.27 -8.70
N ASN A 105 -3.06 1.57 -7.66
CA ASN A 105 -2.35 2.18 -6.55
C ASN A 105 -0.97 2.69 -6.98
N LEU A 106 -0.65 3.93 -6.64
CA LEU A 106 0.68 4.51 -6.82
C LEU A 106 1.46 4.42 -5.51
N VAL A 107 2.65 3.81 -5.51
CA VAL A 107 3.51 3.78 -4.31
C VAL A 107 4.10 5.18 -4.06
N THR A 108 3.80 5.75 -2.90
CA THR A 108 4.21 7.12 -2.51
C THR A 108 5.31 7.12 -1.45
N SER A 109 5.52 6.01 -0.75
CA SER A 109 6.53 5.89 0.30
C SER A 109 6.97 4.44 0.45
N ILE A 110 8.25 4.21 0.73
CA ILE A 110 8.77 2.91 1.17
C ILE A 110 9.72 3.15 2.36
N ASN A 111 9.46 2.49 3.49
CA ASN A 111 10.19 2.63 4.76
C ASN A 111 10.44 4.10 5.15
N GLY A 112 9.39 4.93 5.05
CA GLY A 112 9.40 6.35 5.39
C GLY A 112 10.15 7.24 4.38
N VAL A 113 10.57 6.72 3.23
CA VAL A 113 11.18 7.52 2.16
C VAL A 113 10.14 7.88 1.12
N THR A 114 9.79 9.16 1.09
CA THR A 114 8.93 9.78 0.08
C THR A 114 9.76 10.36 -1.07
N PRO A 115 9.35 10.18 -2.34
CA PRO A 115 10.00 10.85 -3.47
C PRO A 115 9.99 12.37 -3.32
N SER A 116 11.03 13.05 -3.82
CA SER A 116 10.95 14.50 -4.04
C SER A 116 9.96 14.83 -5.17
N PRO A 117 9.53 16.11 -5.34
CA PRO A 117 8.57 16.49 -6.38
C PRO A 117 8.98 16.14 -7.82
N THR A 118 10.26 15.88 -8.06
CA THR A 118 10.82 15.51 -9.37
C THR A 118 11.19 14.04 -9.43
N GLN A 119 10.72 13.22 -8.50
CA GLN A 119 11.00 11.78 -8.43
C GLN A 119 9.73 10.97 -8.22
N SER A 120 9.82 9.68 -8.53
CA SER A 120 8.78 8.69 -8.19
C SER A 120 9.41 7.33 -7.94
N TRP A 121 8.66 6.42 -7.31
CA TRP A 121 9.05 5.02 -7.17
C TRP A 121 8.81 4.27 -8.47
N PHE A 122 9.88 3.72 -9.05
CA PHE A 122 9.83 2.91 -10.26
C PHE A 122 9.92 1.44 -9.89
N LEU A 123 9.05 0.65 -10.52
CA LEU A 123 8.96 -0.80 -10.36
C LEU A 123 9.70 -1.49 -11.50
N PHE A 124 10.70 -2.29 -11.16
CA PHE A 124 11.38 -3.18 -12.08
C PHE A 124 11.11 -4.63 -11.70
N ILE A 125 11.01 -5.50 -12.70
CA ILE A 125 10.87 -6.94 -12.54
C ILE A 125 11.94 -7.59 -13.42
N ASN A 126 12.80 -8.41 -12.83
CA ASN A 126 13.91 -9.08 -13.52
C ASN A 126 14.74 -8.12 -14.38
N GLN A 127 15.17 -7.02 -13.77
CA GLN A 127 15.98 -5.95 -14.38
C GLN A 127 15.26 -5.10 -15.44
N THR A 128 13.99 -5.39 -15.75
CA THR A 128 13.21 -4.66 -16.76
C THR A 128 12.21 -3.74 -16.09
N LEU A 129 12.08 -2.50 -16.58
CA LEU A 129 11.06 -1.57 -16.11
C LEU A 129 9.67 -2.17 -16.37
N SER A 130 8.86 -2.29 -15.31
CA SER A 130 7.51 -2.80 -15.43
C SER A 130 6.64 -1.85 -16.25
N LYS A 131 5.82 -2.42 -17.13
CA LYS A 131 4.83 -1.68 -17.94
C LYS A 131 3.50 -1.48 -17.20
N VAL A 132 3.33 -2.13 -16.06
CA VAL A 132 2.12 -2.10 -15.24
C VAL A 132 2.45 -1.85 -13.77
N GLY A 133 1.49 -1.34 -13.01
CA GLY A 133 1.63 -1.07 -11.58
C GLY A 133 1.64 -2.33 -10.71
N LEU A 134 1.85 -2.15 -9.41
CA LEU A 134 2.01 -3.27 -8.46
C LEU A 134 0.78 -4.19 -8.37
N ASP A 135 -0.42 -3.64 -8.61
CA ASP A 135 -1.68 -4.40 -8.53
C ASP A 135 -1.92 -5.30 -9.73
N SER A 136 -1.22 -5.07 -10.85
CA SER A 136 -1.42 -5.82 -12.10
C SER A 136 -0.17 -6.59 -12.53
N ALA A 137 0.98 -6.30 -11.95
CA ALA A 137 2.23 -7.01 -12.20
C ALA A 137 2.18 -8.41 -11.58
N ILE A 138 1.85 -9.43 -12.38
CA ILE A 138 1.87 -10.84 -11.98
C ILE A 138 3.32 -11.31 -11.92
N LEU A 139 3.69 -11.93 -10.80
CA LEU A 139 5.01 -12.48 -10.54
C LEU A 139 5.05 -13.99 -10.77
N ASN A 140 6.20 -14.49 -11.18
CA ASN A 140 6.56 -15.89 -11.19
C ASN A 140 7.47 -16.23 -10.00
N ASN A 141 7.57 -17.52 -9.69
CA ASN A 141 8.50 -18.00 -8.69
C ASN A 141 9.93 -17.56 -9.03
N ASN A 142 10.67 -17.07 -8.02
CA ASN A 142 12.03 -16.55 -8.10
C ASN A 142 12.19 -15.22 -8.87
N ASP A 143 11.11 -14.53 -9.23
CA ASP A 143 11.22 -13.18 -9.78
C ASP A 143 11.89 -12.22 -8.79
N VAL A 144 12.61 -11.25 -9.35
CA VAL A 144 13.27 -10.18 -8.60
C VAL A 144 12.55 -8.86 -8.88
N VAL A 145 11.85 -8.36 -7.87
CA VAL A 145 11.22 -7.04 -7.84
C VAL A 145 12.22 -6.03 -7.32
N VAL A 146 12.42 -4.92 -8.03
CA VAL A 146 13.25 -3.80 -7.55
C VAL A 146 12.44 -2.51 -7.54
N TRP A 147 12.46 -1.84 -6.39
CA TRP A 147 11.94 -0.49 -6.21
C TRP A 147 13.10 0.51 -6.18
N LYS A 148 13.05 1.52 -7.05
CA LYS A 148 14.08 2.55 -7.16
C LYS A 148 13.44 3.93 -7.29
N LEU A 149 13.96 4.90 -6.54
CA LEU A 149 13.62 6.31 -6.79
C LEU A 149 14.29 6.79 -8.06
N CYS A 150 13.50 7.30 -8.98
CA CYS A 150 13.99 7.83 -10.25
C CYS A 150 13.41 9.19 -10.57
N PRO A 151 14.14 10.02 -11.34
CA PRO A 151 13.61 11.28 -11.84
C PRO A 151 12.33 11.08 -12.65
N SER A 152 11.34 11.94 -12.44
CA SER A 152 10.09 11.97 -13.22
C SER A 152 10.33 12.40 -14.67
N SER A 153 11.40 13.14 -14.93
CA SER A 153 11.88 13.51 -16.26
C SER A 153 13.25 12.86 -16.52
N GLY A 154 13.28 11.83 -17.38
CA GLY A 154 14.52 11.18 -17.80
C GLY A 154 14.42 9.66 -17.87
N THR A 155 15.58 9.02 -18.08
CA THR A 155 15.70 7.56 -18.13
C THR A 155 16.00 7.01 -16.74
N CYS A 156 15.23 6.02 -16.31
CA CYS A 156 15.47 5.24 -15.11
C CYS A 156 15.96 3.85 -15.53
N SER A 157 17.21 3.52 -15.25
CA SER A 157 17.78 2.18 -15.45
C SER A 157 18.25 1.61 -14.13
N LEU A 158 18.31 0.29 -14.02
CA LEU A 158 18.88 -0.37 -12.85
C LEU A 158 20.39 -0.26 -12.80
#